data_AF-A0A6M8W7G0-F1
#
_entry.id   AF-A0A6M8W7G0-F1
#
_cell.length_a   1.000
_cell.length_b   1.000
_cell.length_c   1.000
_cell.angle_alpha   90.00
_cell.angle_beta   90.00
_cell.angle_gamma   90.00
#
_symmetry.space_group_name_H-M   'P 1'
#
loop_
_entity.id
_entity.type
_entity.pdbx_description
1 polymer ?
#
loop_
_entity_poly.entity_id
_entity_poly.type
_entity_poly.pdbx_seq_one_letter_code
_entity_poly.pdbx_strand_id
1 'polypeptide(L)'
;MTKTSKAGCGIAASLMMTAAASAQVEVEVSIIGGVEMGNLVQHLFVFTDGSHDANWQGATKGFAGDVAVRGLLARERTSGGVPFGGTIYSDDSTLNDWQDIVDQNPGQAAAATGEVARLDQLSADLQHAVAQIEALPATPGFESRTPESLDGLNTQNRIAEVFVINVTSDLKVSSQITITGDATDAFFLRWDEDANPANGYQGQVKFQSGGAIIPGGALTPGNFVHLAGDINASGGGSTPPAPFPQGPRDDDGQGGLISGGNDFSGGGFFTGFWLTTGDPSDGDTSSLSNGIFVGGWFTSSDKFSLTSGTSGVFVQPNPALCPGDFNADGVVNSLDWMAFLNAWNAEDPAADFNKDGVWNILDLLVWGNRFEDAWYGRC
;
A
#
# COMPACT_ATOMS: atom_id res chain seq x y z
N MET A 1 -72.61 -8.41 -26.15
CA MET A 1 -72.10 -9.40 -25.18
C MET A 1 -70.60 -9.53 -25.38
N THR A 2 -69.79 -9.29 -24.34
CA THR A 2 -68.44 -9.85 -24.05
C THR A 2 -67.44 -10.03 -25.22
N LYS A 3 -66.16 -9.62 -25.20
CA LYS A 3 -65.18 -9.39 -24.12
C LYS A 3 -63.91 -8.75 -24.74
N THR A 4 -63.28 -7.85 -23.97
CA THR A 4 -61.85 -7.48 -23.81
C THR A 4 -60.74 -8.32 -24.48
N SER A 5 -59.64 -7.69 -24.97
CA SER A 5 -58.39 -7.44 -24.20
C SER A 5 -57.24 -6.80 -25.01
N LYS A 6 -56.52 -5.84 -24.38
CA LYS A 6 -55.04 -5.59 -24.28
C LYS A 6 -54.19 -5.53 -25.57
N ALA A 7 -53.10 -4.77 -25.71
CA ALA A 7 -52.25 -3.83 -24.96
C ALA A 7 -51.41 -3.12 -26.07
N GLY A 8 -50.95 -1.88 -25.98
CA GLY A 8 -49.89 -1.40 -25.10
C GLY A 8 -48.61 -1.06 -25.89
N CYS A 9 -47.89 -0.06 -25.38
CA CYS A 9 -46.48 0.28 -25.59
C CYS A 9 -46.12 1.26 -26.71
N GLY A 10 -45.52 2.37 -26.25
CA GLY A 10 -45.06 3.51 -27.01
C GLY A 10 -43.69 3.33 -27.65
N ILE A 11 -43.40 4.32 -28.48
CA ILE A 11 -42.29 4.43 -29.42
C ILE A 11 -40.97 4.63 -28.67
N ALA A 12 -40.01 3.72 -28.86
CA ALA A 12 -38.61 3.95 -28.53
C ALA A 12 -37.82 4.11 -29.85
N ALA A 13 -37.27 5.30 -30.06
CA ALA A 13 -36.36 5.59 -31.16
C ALA A 13 -34.98 4.98 -30.85
N SER A 14 -34.50 4.14 -31.77
CA SER A 14 -33.18 3.53 -31.71
C SER A 14 -32.14 4.49 -32.31
N LEU A 15 -31.18 4.94 -31.50
CA LEU A 15 -29.97 5.63 -31.94
C LEU A 15 -28.80 4.70 -31.70
N MET A 16 -28.35 3.99 -32.76
CA MET A 16 -27.13 3.20 -32.71
C MET A 16 -25.92 4.14 -32.85
N MET A 17 -25.21 4.40 -31.75
CA MET A 17 -23.84 4.88 -31.78
C MET A 17 -22.91 3.68 -31.90
N THR A 18 -22.30 3.49 -33.07
CA THR A 18 -21.09 2.67 -33.22
C THR A 18 -19.91 3.47 -32.66
N ALA A 19 -19.55 3.22 -31.42
CA ALA A 19 -18.26 3.66 -30.87
C ALA A 19 -17.19 2.63 -31.26
N ALA A 20 -16.13 3.09 -31.93
CA ALA A 20 -14.90 2.33 -32.03
C ALA A 20 -14.26 2.32 -30.63
N ALA A 21 -14.19 1.15 -30.00
CA ALA A 21 -13.49 0.98 -28.74
C ALA A 21 -11.98 1.10 -28.99
N SER A 22 -11.42 2.29 -28.70
CA SER A 22 -10.05 2.37 -28.22
C SER A 22 -10.06 1.71 -26.85
N ALA A 23 -9.24 0.68 -26.61
CA ALA A 23 -8.97 0.19 -25.27
C ALA A 23 -8.29 1.33 -24.51
N GLN A 24 -9.09 2.15 -23.82
CA GLN A 24 -8.60 3.01 -22.77
C GLN A 24 -8.27 2.05 -21.63
N VAL A 25 -7.01 1.96 -21.25
CA VAL A 25 -6.60 1.29 -20.01
C VAL A 25 -7.26 2.12 -18.90
N GLU A 26 -8.31 1.60 -18.28
CA GLU A 26 -8.83 2.21 -17.05
C GLU A 26 -7.70 2.10 -16.02
N VAL A 27 -7.15 3.25 -15.62
CA VAL A 27 -6.14 3.32 -14.57
C VAL A 27 -6.88 3.00 -13.28
N GLU A 28 -6.64 1.83 -12.70
CA GLU A 28 -7.10 1.51 -11.34
C GLU A 28 -6.39 2.46 -10.38
N VAL A 29 -7.15 3.36 -9.74
CA VAL A 29 -6.62 4.35 -8.79
C VAL A 29 -7.00 3.90 -7.38
N SER A 30 -6.10 3.19 -6.70
CA SER A 30 -6.22 2.99 -5.25
C SER A 30 -5.79 4.26 -4.51
N ILE A 31 -6.55 4.64 -3.47
CA ILE A 31 -6.33 5.88 -2.71
C ILE A 31 -6.26 5.57 -1.23
N ILE A 32 -5.21 6.06 -0.56
CA ILE A 32 -5.07 6.00 0.90
C ILE A 32 -5.00 7.43 1.41
N GLY A 33 -5.90 7.85 2.30
CA GLY A 33 -5.83 9.18 2.93
C GLY A 33 -5.74 10.36 1.96
N GLY A 34 -6.29 10.23 0.75
CA GLY A 34 -6.22 11.23 -0.32
C GLY A 34 -4.96 11.19 -1.19
N VAL A 35 -4.04 10.24 -0.95
CA VAL A 35 -2.88 9.96 -1.81
C VAL A 35 -3.21 8.85 -2.78
N GLU A 36 -3.00 9.11 -4.07
CA GLU A 36 -3.16 8.16 -5.17
C GLU A 36 -1.96 7.21 -5.19
N MET A 37 -2.21 5.97 -4.77
CA MET A 37 -1.24 4.89 -4.72
C MET A 37 -1.21 4.06 -6.01
N GLY A 38 -2.20 4.25 -6.89
CA GLY A 38 -2.33 3.53 -8.16
C GLY A 38 -2.27 2.01 -7.95
N ASN A 39 -1.51 1.31 -8.79
CA ASN A 39 -1.39 -0.14 -8.72
C ASN A 39 -0.30 -0.61 -7.75
N LEU A 40 0.38 0.29 -7.03
CA LEU A 40 1.44 -0.10 -6.08
C LEU A 40 0.91 -1.05 -5.02
N VAL A 41 -0.25 -0.70 -4.44
CA VAL A 41 -0.88 -1.40 -3.32
C VAL A 41 -1.62 -2.68 -3.74
N GLN A 42 -1.32 -3.20 -4.93
CA GLN A 42 -1.68 -4.55 -5.36
C GLN A 42 -0.47 -5.52 -5.30
N HIS A 43 0.70 -5.00 -4.94
CA HIS A 43 1.95 -5.76 -4.92
C HIS A 43 2.50 -5.80 -3.50
N LEU A 44 3.12 -6.93 -3.15
CA LEU A 44 4.01 -7.01 -2.00
C LEU A 44 5.23 -6.11 -2.24
N PHE A 45 5.89 -6.25 -3.40
CA PHE A 45 7.07 -5.44 -3.72
C PHE A 45 7.00 -4.80 -5.10
N VAL A 46 7.51 -3.57 -5.21
CA VAL A 46 7.73 -2.86 -6.47
C VAL A 46 9.14 -2.27 -6.47
N PHE A 47 10.00 -2.77 -7.35
CA PHE A 47 11.38 -2.34 -7.50
C PHE A 47 11.53 -1.59 -8.83
N THR A 48 11.55 -0.26 -8.76
CA THR A 48 11.61 0.62 -9.94
C THR A 48 13.04 0.94 -10.40
N ASP A 49 14.04 0.54 -9.62
CA ASP A 49 15.47 0.51 -9.97
C ASP A 49 16.09 -0.76 -9.36
N GLY A 50 17.35 -0.73 -8.95
CA GLY A 50 18.15 -1.89 -8.53
C GLY A 50 19.42 -2.06 -9.37
N SER A 51 19.83 -1.03 -10.11
CA SER A 51 20.94 -1.03 -11.06
C SER A 51 22.31 -1.18 -10.41
N HIS A 52 22.45 -0.89 -9.12
CA HIS A 52 23.62 -1.21 -8.34
C HIS A 52 23.54 -2.66 -7.86
N ASP A 53 22.43 -3.07 -7.25
CA ASP A 53 22.21 -4.43 -6.75
C ASP A 53 20.73 -4.74 -6.41
N ALA A 54 20.16 -5.80 -7.00
CA ALA A 54 18.80 -6.26 -6.75
C ALA A 54 18.81 -7.68 -6.17
N ASN A 55 19.03 -7.78 -4.86
CA ASN A 55 19.30 -9.06 -4.23
C ASN A 55 18.13 -9.62 -3.44
N TRP A 56 17.76 -10.86 -3.74
CA TRP A 56 16.73 -11.60 -3.03
C TRP A 56 17.20 -13.00 -2.67
N GLN A 57 17.52 -13.24 -1.39
CA GLN A 57 18.13 -14.49 -0.94
C GLN A 57 17.23 -15.30 0.00
N GLY A 58 17.53 -16.60 0.05
CA GLY A 58 16.90 -17.59 0.90
C GLY A 58 17.24 -17.46 2.39
N ALA A 59 16.98 -18.55 3.13
CA ALA A 59 16.91 -18.55 4.60
C ALA A 59 15.85 -17.58 5.15
N THR A 60 14.78 -17.40 4.37
CA THR A 60 13.58 -16.62 4.67
C THR A 60 12.47 -17.50 5.28
N LYS A 61 11.44 -16.89 5.86
CA LYS A 61 10.17 -17.56 6.21
C LYS A 61 9.22 -17.68 5.03
N GLY A 62 9.48 -16.94 3.95
CA GLY A 62 8.72 -16.93 2.71
C GLY A 62 8.09 -15.56 2.44
N PHE A 63 7.56 -15.43 1.24
CA PHE A 63 6.92 -14.22 0.73
C PHE A 63 5.61 -14.57 0.05
N ALA A 64 4.52 -13.92 0.46
CA ALA A 64 3.19 -14.10 -0.13
C ALA A 64 2.69 -12.76 -0.70
N GLY A 65 2.51 -12.70 -2.02
CA GLY A 65 2.06 -11.51 -2.75
C GLY A 65 2.89 -11.24 -4.00
N ASP A 66 2.36 -10.40 -4.88
CA ASP A 66 2.95 -10.12 -6.19
C ASP A 66 4.17 -9.19 -6.09
N VAL A 67 5.14 -9.37 -6.99
CA VAL A 67 6.38 -8.58 -7.03
C VAL A 67 6.60 -8.05 -8.44
N ALA A 68 6.88 -6.76 -8.57
CA ALA A 68 7.27 -6.15 -9.83
C ALA A 68 8.72 -5.63 -9.75
N VAL A 69 9.52 -5.84 -10.80
CA VAL A 69 10.89 -5.36 -10.90
C VAL A 69 11.18 -4.81 -12.29
N ARG A 70 11.93 -3.72 -12.39
CA ARG A 70 12.50 -3.25 -13.67
C ARG A 70 13.72 -4.08 -14.04
N GLY A 71 13.53 -5.29 -14.52
CA GLY A 71 14.62 -6.21 -14.88
C GLY A 71 15.56 -5.70 -15.97
N LEU A 72 15.14 -4.73 -16.80
CA LEU A 72 16.05 -4.06 -17.74
C LEU A 72 17.11 -3.19 -17.06
N LEU A 73 16.85 -2.74 -15.82
CA LEU A 73 17.76 -1.92 -15.01
C LEU A 73 18.39 -2.72 -13.88
N ALA A 74 17.59 -3.55 -13.21
CA ALA A 74 17.96 -4.28 -12.02
C ALA A 74 19.15 -5.22 -12.28
N ARG A 75 19.99 -5.39 -11.26
CA ARG A 75 21.02 -6.44 -11.24
C ARG A 75 20.53 -7.57 -10.37
N GLU A 76 19.58 -8.34 -10.90
CA GLU A 76 18.94 -9.40 -10.13
C GLU A 76 19.94 -10.48 -9.76
N ARG A 77 20.00 -10.78 -8.46
CA ARG A 77 20.71 -11.93 -7.94
C ARG A 77 19.86 -12.65 -6.91
N THR A 78 20.00 -13.97 -6.87
CA THR A 78 19.38 -14.80 -5.85
C THR A 78 20.36 -15.88 -5.35
N SER A 79 20.05 -16.45 -4.19
CA SER A 79 20.78 -17.60 -3.68
C SER A 79 19.97 -18.32 -2.61
N GLY A 80 20.06 -19.66 -2.59
CA GLY A 80 19.33 -20.49 -1.63
C GLY A 80 17.84 -20.63 -1.96
N GLY A 81 17.10 -21.30 -1.06
CA GLY A 81 15.66 -21.52 -1.22
C GLY A 81 14.83 -20.33 -0.77
N VAL A 82 13.98 -19.81 -1.66
CA VAL A 82 13.05 -18.70 -1.37
C VAL A 82 11.61 -19.18 -1.51
N PRO A 83 10.92 -19.62 -0.44
CA PRO A 83 9.49 -19.92 -0.52
C PRO A 83 8.72 -18.67 -0.96
N PHE A 84 7.98 -18.78 -2.06
CA PHE A 84 7.30 -17.66 -2.68
C PHE A 84 5.95 -18.11 -3.25
N GLY A 85 4.89 -17.38 -2.94
CA GLY A 85 3.57 -17.51 -3.55
C GLY A 85 3.13 -16.17 -4.13
N GLY A 86 2.90 -16.11 -5.43
CA GLY A 86 2.60 -14.87 -6.16
C GLY A 86 3.20 -14.86 -7.58
N THR A 87 3.12 -13.72 -8.24
CA THR A 87 3.68 -13.49 -9.58
C THR A 87 4.84 -12.51 -9.53
N ILE A 88 5.94 -12.83 -10.22
CA ILE A 88 7.03 -11.87 -10.49
C ILE A 88 6.80 -11.26 -11.88
N TYR A 89 6.59 -9.94 -11.94
CA TYR A 89 6.49 -9.16 -13.16
C TYR A 89 7.82 -8.48 -13.48
N SER A 90 8.27 -8.56 -14.73
CA SER A 90 9.49 -7.88 -15.21
C SER A 90 9.26 -7.21 -16.55
N ASP A 91 9.86 -6.03 -16.75
CA ASP A 91 9.94 -5.37 -18.06
C ASP A 91 10.97 -6.00 -19.01
N ASP A 92 11.87 -6.83 -18.49
CA ASP A 92 12.77 -7.65 -19.30
C ASP A 92 12.05 -8.92 -19.81
N SER A 93 12.57 -9.47 -20.89
CA SER A 93 12.18 -10.75 -21.49
C SER A 93 12.45 -11.97 -20.61
N THR A 94 13.27 -11.83 -19.56
CA THR A 94 13.59 -12.89 -18.59
C THR A 94 13.57 -12.36 -17.16
N LEU A 95 13.64 -13.25 -16.17
CA LEU A 95 13.82 -12.89 -14.75
C LEU A 95 15.29 -12.99 -14.29
N ASN A 96 16.24 -13.17 -15.20
CA ASN A 96 17.65 -13.41 -14.87
C ASN A 96 17.79 -14.48 -13.75
N ASP A 97 18.58 -14.19 -12.71
CA ASP A 97 18.77 -15.10 -11.57
C ASP A 97 17.47 -15.35 -10.78
N TRP A 98 16.49 -14.43 -10.80
CA TRP A 98 15.23 -14.61 -10.08
C TRP A 98 14.30 -15.66 -10.71
N GLN A 99 14.61 -16.17 -11.91
CA GLN A 99 13.90 -17.33 -12.45
C GLN A 99 14.00 -18.55 -11.51
N ASP A 100 15.12 -18.70 -10.79
CA ASP A 100 15.31 -19.77 -9.82
C ASP A 100 14.25 -19.73 -8.70
N ILE A 101 13.76 -18.55 -8.32
CA ILE A 101 12.71 -18.40 -7.30
C ILE A 101 11.40 -19.02 -7.80
N VAL A 102 11.03 -18.74 -9.05
CA VAL A 102 9.80 -19.28 -9.64
C VAL A 102 9.88 -20.81 -9.78
N ASP A 103 11.01 -21.30 -10.30
CA ASP A 103 11.23 -22.73 -10.54
C ASP A 103 11.24 -23.55 -9.23
N GLN A 104 11.67 -22.95 -8.11
CA GLN A 104 11.65 -23.58 -6.78
C GLN A 104 10.25 -23.70 -6.16
N ASN A 105 9.25 -22.99 -6.70
CA ASN A 105 7.91 -22.86 -6.10
C ASN A 105 6.79 -23.33 -7.06
N PRO A 106 6.85 -24.57 -7.57
CA PRO A 106 5.91 -25.05 -8.56
C PRO A 106 4.47 -25.05 -8.02
N GLY A 107 3.56 -24.45 -8.79
CA GLY A 107 2.13 -24.42 -8.48
C GLY A 107 1.67 -23.28 -7.58
N GLN A 108 2.58 -22.42 -7.10
CA GLN A 108 2.24 -21.21 -6.33
C GLN A 108 2.97 -19.95 -6.81
N ALA A 109 4.13 -20.09 -7.48
CA ALA A 109 4.84 -18.98 -8.10
C ALA A 109 4.60 -18.95 -9.62
N ALA A 110 4.51 -17.73 -10.16
CA ALA A 110 4.43 -17.47 -11.59
C ALA A 110 5.38 -16.33 -12.01
N ALA A 111 5.59 -16.20 -13.32
CA ALA A 111 6.37 -15.13 -13.94
C ALA A 111 5.58 -14.49 -15.09
N ALA A 112 5.70 -13.19 -15.23
CA ALA A 112 5.23 -12.42 -16.38
C ALA A 112 6.36 -11.48 -16.85
N THR A 113 6.86 -11.71 -18.07
CA THR A 113 8.01 -10.98 -18.63
C THR A 113 7.59 -10.10 -19.81
N GLY A 114 8.37 -9.04 -20.09
CA GLY A 114 8.05 -8.04 -21.11
C GLY A 114 6.93 -7.07 -20.71
N GLU A 115 6.66 -6.93 -19.41
CA GLU A 115 5.58 -6.11 -18.82
C GLU A 115 5.94 -4.61 -18.78
N VAL A 116 6.51 -4.07 -19.87
CA VAL A 116 7.04 -2.70 -19.95
C VAL A 116 6.00 -1.65 -19.51
N ALA A 117 4.78 -1.72 -20.04
CA ALA A 117 3.73 -0.75 -19.73
C ALA A 117 3.32 -0.78 -18.25
N ARG A 118 3.28 -1.97 -17.63
CA ARG A 118 2.98 -2.12 -16.20
C ARG A 118 4.07 -1.49 -15.35
N LEU A 119 5.34 -1.77 -15.65
CA LEU A 119 6.46 -1.26 -14.86
C LEU A 119 6.68 0.24 -15.04
N ASP A 120 6.42 0.78 -16.24
CA ASP A 120 6.40 2.22 -16.46
C ASP A 120 5.27 2.91 -15.67
N GLN A 121 4.07 2.30 -15.63
CA GLN A 121 2.96 2.82 -14.81
C GLN A 121 3.26 2.74 -13.31
N LEU A 122 3.77 1.62 -12.81
CA LEU A 122 4.15 1.47 -11.40
C LEU A 122 5.27 2.45 -11.00
N SER A 123 6.20 2.74 -11.90
CA SER A 123 7.22 3.78 -11.67
C SER A 123 6.60 5.17 -11.57
N ALA A 124 5.62 5.48 -12.43
CA ALA A 124 4.88 6.73 -12.38
C ALA A 124 4.03 6.84 -11.09
N ASP A 125 3.34 5.76 -10.71
CA ASP A 125 2.54 5.69 -9.48
C ASP A 125 3.43 5.94 -8.25
N LEU A 126 4.61 5.33 -8.18
CA LEU A 126 5.55 5.54 -7.08
C LEU A 126 6.01 6.99 -6.99
N GLN A 127 6.44 7.57 -8.11
CA GLN A 127 6.86 8.99 -8.17
C GLN A 127 5.71 9.92 -7.79
N HIS A 128 4.48 9.62 -8.23
CA HIS A 128 3.32 10.42 -7.93
C HIS A 128 2.93 10.37 -6.46
N ALA A 129 2.88 9.17 -5.88
CA ALA A 129 2.57 8.96 -4.46
C ALA A 129 3.59 9.66 -3.56
N VAL A 130 4.90 9.53 -3.84
CA VAL A 130 5.96 10.24 -3.10
C VAL A 130 5.73 11.75 -3.16
N ALA A 131 5.53 12.32 -4.35
CA ALA A 131 5.32 13.76 -4.50
C ALA A 131 4.06 14.27 -3.78
N GLN A 132 2.97 13.49 -3.77
CA GLN A 132 1.76 13.83 -3.04
C GLN A 132 2.00 13.80 -1.51
N ILE A 133 2.68 12.78 -0.99
CA ILE A 133 3.00 12.66 0.45
C ILE A 133 3.92 13.80 0.92
N GLU A 134 4.91 14.18 0.11
CA GLU A 134 5.80 15.32 0.41
C GLU A 134 5.03 16.64 0.47
N ALA A 135 4.02 16.81 -0.38
CA ALA A 135 3.19 18.02 -0.42
C ALA A 135 2.22 18.14 0.76
N LEU A 136 1.97 17.06 1.52
CA LEU A 136 1.07 17.10 2.67
C LEU A 136 1.70 17.91 3.82
N PRO A 137 0.98 18.86 4.44
CA PRO A 137 1.44 19.50 5.66
C PRO A 137 1.49 18.47 6.79
N ALA A 138 2.50 18.56 7.67
CA ALA A 138 2.49 17.78 8.90
C ALA A 138 1.24 18.14 9.73
N THR A 139 0.60 17.13 10.32
CA THR A 139 -0.54 17.36 11.21
C THR A 139 -0.07 18.19 12.41
N PRO A 140 -0.82 19.22 12.85
CA PRO A 140 -0.42 20.04 13.99
C PRO A 140 -0.04 19.21 15.21
N GLY A 141 1.16 19.43 15.74
CA GLY A 141 1.75 18.66 16.82
C GLY A 141 2.50 17.41 16.38
N PHE A 142 2.59 17.06 15.10
CA PHE A 142 3.36 15.93 14.57
C PHE A 142 4.48 16.36 13.63
N GLU A 143 4.94 17.60 13.75
CA GLU A 143 6.01 18.18 12.92
C GLU A 143 7.39 17.60 13.22
N SER A 144 7.58 16.99 14.40
CA SER A 144 8.79 16.29 14.80
C SER A 144 8.51 15.32 15.96
N ARG A 145 8.73 14.03 15.73
CA ARG A 145 8.50 12.93 16.68
C ARG A 145 9.66 11.95 16.69
N THR A 146 9.79 11.21 17.79
CA THR A 146 10.55 9.94 17.82
C THR A 146 9.57 8.79 17.66
N PRO A 147 10.00 7.60 17.21
CA PRO A 147 9.11 6.44 17.12
C PRO A 147 8.46 6.08 18.46
N GLU A 148 9.25 6.05 19.54
CA GLU A 148 8.76 5.71 20.88
C GLU A 148 7.69 6.68 21.37
N SER A 149 7.71 7.94 20.92
CA SER A 149 6.69 8.93 21.30
C SER A 149 5.31 8.65 20.69
N LEU A 150 5.24 7.76 19.70
CA LEU A 150 4.00 7.33 19.06
C LEU A 150 3.32 6.16 19.81
N ASP A 151 4.03 5.52 20.75
CA ASP A 151 3.48 4.36 21.44
C ASP A 151 2.33 4.78 22.37
N GLY A 152 1.17 4.16 22.15
CA GLY A 152 -0.08 4.50 22.84
C GLY A 152 -0.83 5.68 22.22
N LEU A 153 -0.42 6.19 21.05
CA LEU A 153 -1.22 7.16 20.30
C LEU A 153 -2.62 6.59 20.05
N ASN A 154 -3.65 7.34 20.41
CA ASN A 154 -5.04 6.95 20.23
C ASN A 154 -5.82 8.08 19.55
N THR A 155 -6.36 7.77 18.38
CA THR A 155 -7.08 8.68 17.48
C THR A 155 -8.56 8.33 17.40
N GLN A 156 -9.03 7.31 18.13
CA GLN A 156 -10.43 6.88 18.10
C GLN A 156 -11.40 7.97 18.55
N ASN A 157 -12.10 8.55 17.59
CA ASN A 157 -13.08 9.61 17.79
C ASN A 157 -14.26 9.54 16.81
N ARG A 158 -14.27 8.54 15.90
CA ARG A 158 -15.23 8.29 14.82
C ARG A 158 -15.24 9.36 13.74
N ILE A 159 -14.12 10.04 13.54
CA ILE A 159 -13.91 11.02 12.49
C ILE A 159 -12.82 10.47 11.58
N ALA A 160 -13.07 10.46 10.28
CA ALA A 160 -12.04 10.09 9.32
C ALA A 160 -10.93 11.16 9.31
N GLU A 161 -9.73 10.79 9.72
CA GLU A 161 -8.60 11.71 9.80
C GLU A 161 -7.38 11.23 8.99
N VAL A 162 -6.57 12.20 8.56
CA VAL A 162 -5.27 11.94 7.92
C VAL A 162 -4.18 12.51 8.81
N PHE A 163 -3.36 11.62 9.35
CA PHE A 163 -2.24 11.96 10.22
C PHE A 163 -0.94 11.94 9.42
N VAL A 164 -0.30 13.09 9.29
CA VAL A 164 1.00 13.26 8.64
C VAL A 164 2.03 13.53 9.73
N ILE A 165 2.89 12.54 9.98
CA ILE A 165 3.80 12.49 11.11
C ILE A 165 5.23 12.52 10.60
N ASN A 166 5.99 13.53 11.01
CA ASN A 166 7.43 13.58 10.77
C ASN A 166 8.15 12.90 11.92
N VAL A 167 8.84 11.81 11.62
CA VAL A 167 9.75 11.13 12.54
C VAL A 167 11.16 11.59 12.21
N THR A 168 11.74 12.42 13.07
CA THR A 168 12.93 13.22 12.72
C THR A 168 14.13 12.95 13.61
N SER A 169 14.01 12.01 14.53
CA SER A 169 15.11 11.64 15.43
C SER A 169 14.89 10.24 15.96
N ASP A 170 15.99 9.58 16.30
CA ASP A 170 16.02 8.18 16.74
C ASP A 170 15.22 7.30 15.76
N LEU A 171 15.63 7.25 14.49
CA LEU A 171 14.94 6.52 13.41
C LEU A 171 14.99 4.99 13.58
N LYS A 172 15.05 4.51 14.81
CA LYS A 172 15.22 3.12 15.19
C LYS A 172 14.03 2.65 16.01
N VAL A 173 13.38 1.60 15.55
CA VAL A 173 12.26 0.95 16.26
C VAL A 173 12.76 -0.37 16.83
N SER A 174 12.83 -0.46 18.15
CA SER A 174 13.33 -1.64 18.87
C SER A 174 12.30 -2.37 19.73
N SER A 175 11.08 -1.83 19.80
CA SER A 175 9.93 -2.40 20.50
C SER A 175 8.67 -2.17 19.68
N GLN A 176 7.60 -2.90 20.01
CA GLN A 176 6.29 -2.70 19.41
C GLN A 176 5.74 -1.33 19.86
N ILE A 177 5.29 -0.54 18.89
CA ILE A 177 4.66 0.78 19.06
C ILE A 177 3.20 0.58 18.68
N THR A 178 2.27 0.75 19.62
CA THR A 178 0.85 0.59 19.33
C THR A 178 0.22 1.93 18.98
N ILE A 179 -0.38 2.02 17.79
CA ILE A 179 -1.21 3.17 17.39
C ILE A 179 -2.64 2.67 17.25
N THR A 180 -3.56 3.29 17.98
CA THR A 180 -5.00 2.96 17.98
C THR A 180 -5.77 4.03 17.22
N GLY A 181 -6.70 3.63 16.37
CA GLY A 181 -7.52 4.56 15.59
C GLY A 181 -8.79 3.92 15.06
N ASP A 182 -9.53 4.72 14.30
CA ASP A 182 -10.72 4.30 13.56
C ASP A 182 -10.31 3.73 12.20
N ALA A 183 -11.14 2.85 11.63
CA ALA A 183 -10.82 2.17 10.37
C ALA A 183 -10.57 3.14 9.20
N THR A 184 -11.16 4.34 9.30
CA THR A 184 -11.09 5.44 8.35
C THR A 184 -9.85 6.32 8.48
N ASP A 185 -9.01 6.11 9.49
CA ASP A 185 -7.82 6.95 9.69
C ASP A 185 -6.67 6.49 8.81
N ALA A 186 -5.98 7.44 8.17
CA ALA A 186 -4.77 7.19 7.41
C ALA A 186 -3.55 7.80 8.11
N PHE A 187 -2.45 7.06 8.16
CA PHE A 187 -1.20 7.51 8.76
C PHE A 187 -0.08 7.55 7.73
N PHE A 188 0.46 8.75 7.49
CA PHE A 188 1.65 8.99 6.69
C PHE A 188 2.82 9.32 7.61
N LEU A 189 3.78 8.40 7.71
CA LEU A 189 4.99 8.59 8.51
C LEU A 189 6.17 8.90 7.60
N ARG A 190 6.71 10.11 7.72
CA ARG A 190 7.89 10.58 6.98
C ARG A 190 9.10 10.48 7.89
N TRP A 191 10.04 9.62 7.52
CA TRP A 191 11.22 9.32 8.33
C TRP A 191 12.43 10.05 7.78
N ASP A 192 12.81 11.14 8.44
CA ASP A 192 13.77 12.08 7.88
C ASP A 192 14.46 12.89 8.97
N GLU A 193 15.78 12.73 9.15
CA GLU A 193 16.53 13.36 10.26
C GLU A 193 16.40 14.89 10.31
N ASP A 194 16.18 15.56 9.17
CA ASP A 194 16.06 17.02 9.10
C ASP A 194 14.65 17.54 8.74
N ALA A 195 13.71 16.63 8.45
CA ALA A 195 12.33 16.92 8.02
C ALA A 195 12.22 17.77 6.74
N ASN A 196 13.23 17.75 5.88
CA ASN A 196 13.27 18.47 4.62
C ASN A 196 13.32 17.48 3.43
N PRO A 197 12.18 17.16 2.81
CA PRO A 197 12.18 16.24 1.66
C PRO A 197 12.95 16.77 0.44
N ALA A 198 13.24 18.08 0.37
CA ALA A 198 13.90 18.69 -0.80
C ALA A 198 15.35 18.24 -1.02
N ASN A 199 16.01 17.68 0.00
CA ASN A 199 17.35 17.07 -0.10
C ASN A 199 17.29 15.53 0.01
N GLY A 200 16.14 14.94 -0.29
CA GLY A 200 15.86 13.52 -0.08
C GLY A 200 15.61 13.22 1.40
N TYR A 201 15.42 11.95 1.73
CA TYR A 201 15.12 11.50 3.09
C TYR A 201 16.41 11.02 3.77
N GLN A 202 16.92 11.76 4.75
CA GLN A 202 18.18 11.40 5.41
C GLN A 202 17.99 10.50 6.62
N GLY A 203 19.06 9.74 6.88
CA GLY A 203 19.14 8.81 7.99
C GLY A 203 18.63 7.43 7.63
N GLN A 204 19.13 6.45 8.38
CA GLN A 204 18.74 5.05 8.22
C GLN A 204 17.60 4.72 9.18
N VAL A 205 16.45 4.34 8.62
CA VAL A 205 15.33 3.82 9.39
C VAL A 205 15.58 2.36 9.73
N LYS A 206 15.61 2.01 11.01
CA LYS A 206 15.97 0.66 11.45
C LYS A 206 14.94 0.00 12.34
N PHE A 207 14.29 -1.04 11.85
CA PHE A 207 13.41 -1.90 12.65
C PHE A 207 14.15 -3.14 13.12
N GLN A 208 14.05 -3.48 14.40
CA GLN A 208 14.80 -4.61 14.97
C GLN A 208 14.20 -5.13 16.27
N SER A 209 14.62 -6.33 16.71
CA SER A 209 14.29 -6.84 18.04
C SER A 209 12.77 -6.95 18.32
N GLY A 210 11.97 -7.28 17.31
CA GLY A 210 10.51 -7.32 17.37
C GLY A 210 9.85 -5.96 17.25
N GLY A 211 10.64 -4.92 16.94
CA GLY A 211 10.17 -3.57 16.68
C GLY A 211 9.20 -3.53 15.51
N ALA A 212 8.09 -2.83 15.71
CA ALA A 212 6.96 -2.82 14.79
C ALA A 212 6.05 -1.63 15.11
N ILE A 213 5.31 -1.12 14.13
CA ILE A 213 4.08 -0.36 14.40
C ILE A 213 2.91 -1.33 14.38
N ILE A 214 2.17 -1.41 15.47
CA ILE A 214 1.07 -2.33 15.67
C ILE A 214 -0.25 -1.56 15.56
N PRO A 215 -1.04 -1.82 14.51
CA PRO A 215 -2.39 -1.29 14.40
C PRO A 215 -3.24 -1.79 15.57
N GLY A 216 -3.85 -0.86 16.31
CA GLY A 216 -4.82 -1.10 17.36
C GLY A 216 -6.18 -0.50 17.02
N GLY A 217 -7.21 -0.89 17.77
CA GLY A 217 -8.56 -0.42 17.51
C GLY A 217 -9.13 -1.06 16.24
N ALA A 218 -9.56 -0.25 15.28
CA ALA A 218 -10.09 -0.71 14.00
C ALA A 218 -9.08 -0.55 12.84
N LEU A 219 -7.85 -0.14 13.15
CA LEU A 219 -6.78 -0.03 12.17
C LEU A 219 -6.26 -1.41 11.73
N THR A 220 -5.82 -1.48 10.48
CA THR A 220 -5.09 -2.60 9.90
C THR A 220 -3.72 -2.11 9.42
N PRO A 221 -2.78 -2.99 9.02
CA PRO A 221 -1.54 -2.56 8.36
C PRO A 221 -1.79 -1.65 7.16
N GLY A 222 -2.89 -1.87 6.42
CA GLY A 222 -3.28 -1.08 5.26
C GLY A 222 -3.63 0.39 5.54
N ASN A 223 -3.68 0.82 6.81
CA ASN A 223 -3.87 2.22 7.19
C ASN A 223 -2.57 3.04 7.22
N PHE A 224 -1.40 2.40 7.08
CA PHE A 224 -0.11 3.03 7.29
C PHE A 224 0.69 3.11 5.99
N VAL A 225 1.20 4.30 5.70
CA VAL A 225 2.13 4.59 4.61
C VAL A 225 3.38 5.24 5.20
N HIS A 226 4.54 4.74 4.82
CA HIS A 226 5.84 5.20 5.28
C HIS A 226 6.64 5.74 4.11
N LEU A 227 7.35 6.84 4.32
CA LEU A 227 8.28 7.40 3.35
C LEU A 227 9.65 7.60 4.01
N ALA A 228 10.69 7.02 3.42
CA ALA A 228 12.06 7.04 3.93
C ALA A 228 13.10 7.03 2.80
N GLY A 229 14.37 7.28 3.14
CA GLY A 229 15.51 7.14 2.23
C GLY A 229 16.07 5.72 2.31
N ASP A 230 16.86 5.48 3.34
CA ASP A 230 17.44 4.18 3.68
C ASP A 230 16.60 3.44 4.74
N ILE A 231 16.41 2.13 4.54
CA ILE A 231 15.81 1.21 5.52
C ILE A 231 16.75 0.05 5.85
N ASN A 232 16.72 -0.39 7.10
CA ASN A 232 17.54 -1.49 7.61
C ASN A 232 16.74 -2.34 8.60
N ALA A 233 17.10 -3.62 8.72
CA ALA A 233 16.54 -4.51 9.71
C ALA A 233 17.58 -5.47 10.26
N SER A 234 17.34 -5.88 11.52
CA SER A 234 18.10 -6.94 12.17
C SER A 234 17.23 -7.79 13.09
N GLY A 235 17.67 -9.03 13.33
CA GLY A 235 16.89 -10.05 14.03
C GLY A 235 16.67 -9.84 15.53
N GLY A 236 15.96 -10.82 16.12
CA GLY A 236 15.66 -10.90 17.56
C GLY A 236 14.25 -10.45 17.92
N GLY A 237 13.90 -10.56 19.20
CA GLY A 237 12.63 -10.11 19.76
C GLY A 237 11.42 -11.01 19.50
N SER A 238 10.24 -10.51 19.89
CA SER A 238 8.96 -11.20 19.77
C SER A 238 8.20 -10.75 18.53
N THR A 239 7.61 -11.71 17.82
CA THR A 239 6.61 -11.47 16.77
C THR A 239 5.38 -10.77 17.38
N PRO A 240 4.81 -9.74 16.73
CA PRO A 240 3.54 -9.16 17.14
C PRO A 240 2.44 -10.22 17.28
N PRO A 241 1.58 -10.14 18.31
CA PRO A 241 0.53 -11.13 18.51
C PRO A 241 -0.57 -11.02 17.45
N ALA A 242 -1.30 -12.12 17.25
CA ALA A 242 -2.54 -12.12 16.47
C ALA A 242 -3.52 -11.04 16.99
N PRO A 243 -4.35 -10.41 16.13
CA PRO A 243 -4.65 -10.77 14.75
C PRO A 243 -3.64 -10.27 13.70
N PHE A 244 -2.51 -9.67 14.12
CA PHE A 244 -1.44 -9.29 13.21
C PHE A 244 -0.98 -10.51 12.36
N PRO A 245 -0.65 -10.35 11.07
CA PRO A 245 -0.19 -11.46 10.23
C PRO A 245 1.00 -12.21 10.84
N GLN A 246 0.86 -13.54 10.93
CA GLN A 246 1.81 -14.41 11.63
C GLN A 246 2.83 -15.08 10.71
N GLY A 247 2.70 -14.93 9.39
CA GLY A 247 3.58 -15.57 8.40
C GLY A 247 3.20 -15.16 6.96
N PRO A 248 3.93 -15.67 5.95
CA PRO A 248 3.57 -15.50 4.55
C PRO A 248 2.36 -16.40 4.26
N ARG A 249 1.17 -15.79 4.33
CA ARG A 249 -0.11 -16.47 4.25
C ARG A 249 -0.94 -15.85 3.15
N ASP A 250 -1.79 -16.66 2.53
CA ASP A 250 -2.81 -16.19 1.58
C ASP A 250 -3.84 -15.30 2.31
N ASP A 251 -4.77 -14.70 1.57
CA ASP A 251 -5.93 -13.95 2.13
C ASP A 251 -5.49 -12.85 3.12
N ASP A 252 -4.68 -11.90 2.64
CA ASP A 252 -4.14 -10.75 3.40
C ASP A 252 -3.43 -11.14 4.71
N GLY A 253 -2.72 -12.26 4.69
CA GLY A 253 -2.00 -12.76 5.85
C GLY A 253 -2.86 -13.51 6.88
N GLN A 254 -4.14 -13.71 6.61
CA GLN A 254 -5.09 -14.40 7.50
C GLN A 254 -5.37 -15.85 7.09
N GLY A 255 -5.03 -16.22 5.86
CA GLY A 255 -5.25 -17.55 5.30
C GLY A 255 -4.24 -18.61 5.71
N GLY A 256 -4.17 -19.65 4.88
CA GLY A 256 -3.17 -20.71 5.01
C GLY A 256 -1.76 -20.20 4.74
N LEU A 257 -0.75 -20.83 5.34
CA LEU A 257 0.64 -20.60 4.95
C LEU A 257 0.85 -21.06 3.50
N ILE A 258 1.63 -20.28 2.74
CA ILE A 258 2.12 -20.71 1.42
C ILE A 258 2.97 -21.99 1.57
N SER A 259 3.11 -22.75 0.48
CA SER A 259 3.94 -23.96 0.49
C SER A 259 5.40 -23.61 0.75
N GLY A 260 6.04 -24.33 1.69
CA GLY A 260 7.42 -24.05 2.13
C GLY A 260 7.55 -22.84 3.07
N GLY A 261 6.48 -22.07 3.27
CA GLY A 261 6.44 -20.96 4.21
C GLY A 261 6.45 -21.39 5.66
N ASN A 262 6.83 -20.48 6.55
CA ASN A 262 6.83 -20.68 8.00
C ASN A 262 6.32 -19.44 8.73
N ASP A 263 5.85 -19.61 9.96
CA ASP A 263 5.52 -18.46 10.80
C ASP A 263 6.74 -17.56 11.05
N PHE A 264 6.48 -16.26 11.11
CA PHE A 264 7.45 -15.24 11.43
C PHE A 264 8.00 -15.45 12.85
N SER A 265 9.31 -15.23 13.02
CA SER A 265 9.98 -15.47 14.30
C SER A 265 11.03 -14.40 14.58
N GLY A 266 10.66 -13.35 15.31
CA GLY A 266 11.53 -12.19 15.56
C GLY A 266 11.88 -11.42 14.29
N GLY A 267 12.57 -10.29 14.40
CA GLY A 267 12.91 -9.42 13.27
C GLY A 267 12.51 -7.96 13.48
N GLY A 268 12.63 -7.15 12.44
CA GLY A 268 12.04 -5.82 12.36
C GLY A 268 10.81 -5.86 11.45
N PHE A 269 9.65 -5.43 11.94
CA PHE A 269 8.39 -5.48 11.20
C PHE A 269 8.08 -4.13 10.55
N PHE A 270 8.15 -4.10 9.23
CA PHE A 270 7.71 -3.01 8.38
C PHE A 270 6.21 -3.18 8.11
N THR A 271 5.41 -2.64 9.02
CA THR A 271 3.93 -2.62 8.89
C THR A 271 3.52 -1.57 7.87
N GLY A 272 2.53 -1.87 7.04
CA GLY A 272 1.98 -0.96 6.04
C GLY A 272 2.77 -0.90 4.75
N PHE A 273 2.60 0.20 4.02
CA PHE A 273 3.23 0.42 2.71
C PHE A 273 4.45 1.30 2.84
N TRP A 274 5.61 0.79 2.49
CA TRP A 274 6.90 1.48 2.60
C TRP A 274 7.33 1.99 1.24
N LEU A 275 7.43 3.32 1.09
CA LEU A 275 7.98 3.98 -0.08
C LEU A 275 9.39 4.43 0.27
N THR A 276 10.37 4.04 -0.53
CA THR A 276 11.76 4.40 -0.28
C THR A 276 12.44 4.98 -1.51
N THR A 277 13.26 5.99 -1.30
CA THR A 277 13.95 6.72 -2.36
C THR A 277 15.44 6.39 -2.47
N GLY A 278 16.00 5.67 -1.48
CA GLY A 278 17.44 5.47 -1.33
C GLY A 278 18.08 6.57 -0.48
N ASP A 279 19.26 6.29 0.10
CA ASP A 279 20.04 7.30 0.82
C ASP A 279 20.43 8.43 -0.15
N PRO A 280 20.22 9.72 0.19
CA PRO A 280 20.53 10.82 -0.74
C PRO A 280 21.99 10.93 -1.15
N SER A 281 22.92 10.27 -0.44
CA SER A 281 24.35 10.32 -0.73
C SER A 281 24.80 9.30 -1.77
N ASP A 282 24.14 8.13 -1.85
CA ASP A 282 24.54 7.04 -2.75
C ASP A 282 23.40 6.34 -3.50
N GLY A 283 22.15 6.65 -3.18
CA GLY A 283 20.95 6.05 -3.79
C GLY A 283 20.59 4.67 -3.24
N ASP A 284 21.34 4.12 -2.29
CA ASP A 284 21.19 2.75 -1.81
C ASP A 284 20.17 2.65 -0.66
N THR A 285 19.57 1.47 -0.52
CA THR A 285 19.11 0.97 0.78
C THR A 285 20.08 -0.06 1.34
N SER A 286 20.10 -0.15 2.66
CA SER A 286 20.91 -1.09 3.41
C SER A 286 20.42 -2.52 3.24
N SER A 287 21.32 -3.48 3.47
CA SER A 287 20.92 -4.88 3.48
C SER A 287 19.98 -5.18 4.64
N LEU A 288 18.83 -5.74 4.32
CA LEU A 288 17.79 -6.15 5.26
C LEU A 288 18.04 -7.59 5.69
N SER A 289 18.31 -7.79 6.99
CA SER A 289 18.33 -9.12 7.59
C SER A 289 17.21 -9.23 8.63
N ASN A 290 16.38 -10.25 8.52
CA ASN A 290 15.19 -10.40 9.37
C ASN A 290 14.22 -9.21 9.28
N GLY A 291 14.14 -8.55 8.12
CA GLY A 291 13.08 -7.60 7.83
C GLY A 291 11.78 -8.34 7.53
N ILE A 292 10.65 -7.93 8.09
CA ILE A 292 9.37 -8.58 7.86
C ILE A 292 8.40 -7.52 7.36
N PHE A 293 8.00 -7.63 6.10
CA PHE A 293 7.05 -6.72 5.49
C PHE A 293 5.63 -7.24 5.68
N VAL A 294 4.74 -6.39 6.19
CA VAL A 294 3.31 -6.70 6.35
C VAL A 294 2.53 -5.57 5.70
N GLY A 295 2.17 -5.75 4.43
CA GLY A 295 1.75 -4.67 3.53
C GLY A 295 2.60 -4.72 2.26
N GLY A 296 3.40 -3.68 2.00
CA GLY A 296 4.26 -3.66 0.82
C GLY A 296 5.52 -2.80 0.94
N TRP A 297 6.48 -3.01 0.04
CA TRP A 297 7.66 -2.18 -0.10
C TRP A 297 7.92 -1.79 -1.56
N PHE A 298 7.89 -0.49 -1.81
CA PHE A 298 8.01 0.14 -3.11
C PHE A 298 9.24 1.04 -3.08
N THR A 299 10.16 0.86 -4.02
CA THR A 299 11.42 1.57 -3.98
C THR A 299 11.93 1.99 -5.34
N SER A 300 12.54 3.17 -5.37
CA SER A 300 13.34 3.69 -6.48
C SER A 300 14.84 3.68 -6.17
N SER A 301 15.26 2.98 -5.11
CA SER A 301 16.66 2.87 -4.75
C SER A 301 17.44 2.03 -5.76
N ASP A 302 18.67 2.47 -6.05
CA ASP A 302 19.63 1.79 -6.91
C ASP A 302 20.04 0.42 -6.33
N LYS A 303 19.83 0.21 -5.03
CA LYS A 303 20.17 -1.03 -4.34
C LYS A 303 19.17 -1.43 -3.29
N PHE A 304 18.78 -2.70 -3.35
CA PHE A 304 18.08 -3.38 -2.28
C PHE A 304 18.64 -4.79 -2.08
N SER A 305 18.65 -5.24 -0.83
CA SER A 305 19.20 -6.55 -0.50
C SER A 305 18.41 -7.23 0.61
N LEU A 306 17.52 -8.13 0.21
CA LEU A 306 16.76 -9.01 1.08
C LEU A 306 17.60 -10.24 1.41
N THR A 307 18.18 -10.27 2.61
CA THR A 307 19.06 -11.35 3.08
C THR A 307 18.36 -12.25 4.11
N SER A 308 19.12 -13.18 4.71
CA SER A 308 18.63 -14.18 5.67
C SER A 308 17.65 -13.60 6.71
N GLY A 309 16.55 -14.33 6.90
CA GLY A 309 15.44 -13.99 7.80
C GLY A 309 14.40 -13.05 7.20
N THR A 310 14.73 -12.33 6.13
CA THR A 310 13.80 -11.35 5.56
C THR A 310 12.63 -12.05 4.88
N SER A 311 11.40 -11.61 5.14
CA SER A 311 10.16 -12.28 4.75
C SER A 311 9.06 -11.24 4.47
N GLY A 312 7.92 -11.65 3.92
CA GLY A 312 6.86 -10.69 3.65
C GLY A 312 5.48 -11.32 3.43
N VAL A 313 4.45 -10.54 3.68
CA VAL A 313 3.07 -10.88 3.36
C VAL A 313 2.34 -9.62 2.91
N PHE A 314 1.70 -9.71 1.76
CA PHE A 314 0.85 -8.67 1.26
C PHE A 314 -0.40 -8.54 2.14
N VAL A 315 -0.78 -7.30 2.40
CA VAL A 315 -2.04 -6.95 3.05
C VAL A 315 -2.63 -5.80 2.23
N GLN A 316 -3.85 -5.97 1.74
CA GLN A 316 -4.54 -4.93 0.99
C GLN A 316 -4.74 -3.64 1.81
N PRO A 317 -4.90 -2.47 1.15
CA PRO A 317 -5.35 -1.25 1.80
C PRO A 317 -6.63 -1.48 2.61
N ASN A 318 -6.80 -0.74 3.71
CA ASN A 318 -8.04 -0.87 4.48
C ASN A 318 -9.23 -0.37 3.64
N PRO A 319 -10.26 -1.19 3.36
CA PRO A 319 -11.42 -0.76 2.57
C PRO A 319 -12.16 0.44 3.18
N ALA A 320 -12.09 0.64 4.50
CA ALA A 320 -12.71 1.80 5.15
C ALA A 320 -11.98 3.13 4.85
N LEU A 321 -10.78 3.09 4.26
CA LEU A 321 -10.13 4.27 3.68
C LEU A 321 -10.71 4.65 2.32
N CYS A 322 -11.59 3.82 1.77
CA CYS A 322 -12.18 4.07 0.48
C CYS A 322 -13.16 5.24 0.58
N PRO A 323 -12.92 6.35 -0.14
CA PRO A 323 -13.76 7.53 0.02
C PRO A 323 -15.22 7.33 -0.43
N GLY A 324 -15.50 6.25 -1.17
CA GLY A 324 -16.86 5.83 -1.52
C GLY A 324 -17.63 5.12 -0.41
N ASP A 325 -16.95 4.58 0.62
CA ASP A 325 -17.57 4.03 1.83
C ASP A 325 -17.80 5.16 2.85
N PHE A 326 -18.68 6.09 2.48
CA PHE A 326 -18.91 7.32 3.24
C PHE A 326 -19.45 7.06 4.65
N ASN A 327 -20.18 5.97 4.88
CA ASN A 327 -20.68 5.63 6.21
C ASN A 327 -19.70 4.78 7.04
N ALA A 328 -18.57 4.39 6.44
CA ALA A 328 -17.50 3.60 7.03
C ALA A 328 -17.97 2.25 7.60
N ASP A 329 -18.95 1.62 6.94
CA ASP A 329 -19.46 0.29 7.33
C ASP A 329 -18.68 -0.87 6.70
N GLY A 330 -17.68 -0.56 5.86
CA GLY A 330 -16.82 -1.50 5.16
C GLY A 330 -17.42 -2.01 3.85
N VAL A 331 -18.59 -1.50 3.41
CA VAL A 331 -19.29 -1.94 2.21
C VAL A 331 -19.80 -0.74 1.42
N VAL A 332 -19.13 -0.43 0.31
CA VAL A 332 -19.59 0.61 -0.62
C VAL A 332 -20.92 0.20 -1.26
N ASN A 333 -22.00 0.90 -0.90
CA ASN A 333 -23.33 0.63 -1.41
C ASN A 333 -24.25 1.88 -1.38
N SER A 334 -25.54 1.72 -1.68
CA SER A 334 -26.48 2.86 -1.70
C SER A 334 -26.64 3.59 -0.35
N LEU A 335 -26.24 2.96 0.76
CA LEU A 335 -26.25 3.56 2.08
C LEU A 335 -25.19 4.66 2.22
N ASP A 336 -24.05 4.54 1.55
CA ASP A 336 -23.04 5.61 1.49
C ASP A 336 -23.54 6.82 0.74
N TRP A 337 -24.25 6.60 -0.37
CA TRP A 337 -24.94 7.67 -1.10
C TRP A 337 -25.93 8.42 -0.21
N MET A 338 -26.71 7.68 0.59
CA MET A 338 -27.63 8.31 1.53
C MET A 338 -26.89 9.03 2.67
N ALA A 339 -25.79 8.47 3.17
CA ALA A 339 -24.97 9.09 4.21
C ALA A 339 -24.32 10.39 3.71
N PHE A 340 -23.72 10.38 2.52
CA PHE A 340 -23.17 11.57 1.87
C PHE A 340 -24.23 12.64 1.66
N LEU A 341 -25.39 12.29 1.08
CA LEU A 341 -26.46 13.26 0.87
C LEU A 341 -26.99 13.86 2.18
N ASN A 342 -27.05 13.08 3.25
CA ASN A 342 -27.44 13.59 4.57
C ASN A 342 -26.39 14.56 5.13
N ALA A 343 -25.11 14.22 5.03
CA ALA A 343 -24.00 15.08 5.45
C ALA A 343 -23.92 16.38 4.62
N TRP A 344 -24.08 16.29 3.30
CA TRP A 344 -24.10 17.43 2.39
C TRP A 344 -25.26 18.39 2.68
N ASN A 345 -26.47 17.88 2.93
CA ASN A 345 -27.61 18.71 3.35
C ASN A 345 -27.45 19.33 4.75
N ALA A 346 -26.60 18.74 5.60
CA ALA A 346 -26.29 19.24 6.93
C ALA A 346 -25.11 20.22 6.94
N GLU A 347 -24.48 20.48 5.78
CA GLU A 347 -23.23 21.23 5.66
C GLU A 347 -22.14 20.66 6.60
N ASP A 348 -22.12 19.32 6.71
CA ASP A 348 -21.10 18.62 7.51
C ASP A 348 -19.73 18.77 6.82
N PRO A 349 -18.66 19.14 7.55
CA PRO A 349 -17.31 19.23 6.99
C PRO A 349 -16.86 17.99 6.20
N ALA A 350 -17.34 16.79 6.52
CA ALA A 350 -17.03 15.58 5.76
C ALA A 350 -17.61 15.58 4.33
N ALA A 351 -18.62 16.40 4.06
CA ALA A 351 -19.27 16.50 2.75
C ALA A 351 -18.77 17.68 1.88
N ASP A 352 -17.87 18.53 2.38
CA ASP A 352 -17.08 19.48 1.57
C ASP A 352 -15.89 18.72 0.96
N PHE A 353 -16.22 17.91 -0.05
CA PHE A 353 -15.34 16.87 -0.55
C PHE A 353 -14.22 17.44 -1.44
N ASN A 354 -14.46 18.58 -2.10
CA ASN A 354 -13.42 19.28 -2.83
C ASN A 354 -12.59 20.25 -1.94
N LYS A 355 -12.99 20.41 -0.67
CA LYS A 355 -12.34 21.22 0.37
C LYS A 355 -12.24 22.70 0.00
N ASP A 356 -13.23 23.23 -0.73
CA ASP A 356 -13.28 24.64 -1.13
C ASP A 356 -14.04 25.53 -0.13
N GLY A 357 -14.63 24.93 0.92
CA GLY A 357 -15.39 25.61 1.95
C GLY A 357 -16.84 25.90 1.56
N VAL A 358 -17.34 25.32 0.45
CA VAL A 358 -18.69 25.56 -0.08
C VAL A 358 -19.37 24.24 -0.50
N TRP A 359 -20.29 23.74 0.33
CA TRP A 359 -21.14 22.58 0.01
C TRP A 359 -22.04 22.83 -1.20
N ASN A 360 -21.61 22.36 -2.36
CA ASN A 360 -22.31 22.56 -3.61
C ASN A 360 -22.23 21.32 -4.52
N ILE A 361 -22.73 21.44 -5.75
CA ILE A 361 -22.80 20.30 -6.68
C ILE A 361 -21.42 19.77 -7.08
N LEU A 362 -20.37 20.58 -6.94
CA LEU A 362 -19.00 20.16 -7.20
C LEU A 362 -18.54 19.09 -6.19
N ASP A 363 -18.94 19.17 -4.92
CA ASP A 363 -18.66 18.12 -3.93
C ASP A 363 -19.32 16.81 -4.32
N LEU A 364 -20.60 16.86 -4.71
CA LEU A 364 -21.33 15.69 -5.18
C LEU A 364 -20.67 15.08 -6.42
N LEU A 365 -20.13 15.90 -7.33
CA LEU A 365 -19.43 15.43 -8.51
C LEU A 365 -18.10 14.75 -8.16
N VAL A 366 -17.28 15.37 -7.30
CA VAL A 366 -16.00 14.80 -6.89
C VAL A 366 -16.24 13.51 -6.10
N TRP A 367 -17.10 13.53 -5.09
CA TRP A 367 -17.42 12.34 -4.31
C TRP A 367 -18.10 11.27 -5.16
N GLY A 368 -19.04 11.64 -6.04
CA GLY A 368 -19.73 10.70 -6.92
C GLY A 368 -18.78 9.91 -7.81
N ASN A 369 -17.72 10.54 -8.32
CA ASN A 369 -16.67 9.84 -9.05
C ASN A 369 -15.92 8.83 -8.13
N ARG A 370 -15.57 9.24 -6.90
CA ARG A 370 -14.92 8.32 -5.94
C ARG A 370 -15.84 7.17 -5.50
N PHE A 371 -17.13 7.44 -5.37
CA PHE A 371 -18.14 6.42 -5.09
C PHE A 371 -18.28 5.44 -6.24
N GLU A 372 -18.30 5.91 -7.49
CA GLU A 372 -18.31 5.05 -8.66
C GLU A 372 -17.08 4.16 -8.71
N ASP A 373 -15.89 4.72 -8.42
CA ASP A 373 -14.65 3.96 -8.32
C ASP A 373 -14.76 2.84 -7.28
N ALA A 374 -15.12 3.23 -6.06
CA ALA A 374 -15.30 2.34 -4.93
C ALA A 374 -16.34 1.24 -5.19
N TRP A 375 -17.43 1.55 -5.88
CA TRP A 375 -18.51 0.61 -6.22
C TRP A 375 -18.01 -0.54 -7.11
N TYR A 376 -17.02 -0.28 -7.96
CA TYR A 376 -16.39 -1.29 -8.80
C TYR A 376 -15.20 -1.99 -8.11
N GLY A 377 -15.05 -1.81 -6.79
CA GLY A 377 -13.93 -2.37 -6.03
C GLY A 377 -12.63 -1.63 -6.24
N ARG A 378 -12.68 -0.38 -6.76
CA ARG A 378 -11.51 0.49 -6.90
C ARG A 378 -11.34 1.29 -5.61
N CYS A 379 -10.93 0.54 -4.59
CA CYS A 379 -10.42 0.95 -3.29
C CYS A 379 -9.05 0.23 -3.18
#